data_AF-A0A4P6K1L9-F1
#
_entry.id   AF-A0A4P6K1L9-F1
#
_cell.length_a   1.000
_cell.length_b   1.000
_cell.length_c   1.000
_cell.angle_alpha   90.00
_cell.angle_beta   90.00
_cell.angle_gamma   90.00
#
_symmetry.space_group_name_H-M   'P 1'
#
loop_
_entity.id
_entity.type
_entity.pdbx_description
1 polymer ?
#
loop_
_entity_poly.entity_id
_entity_poly.type
_entity_poly.pdbx_seq_one_letter_code
_entity_poly.pdbx_strand_id
1 'polypeptide(L)'
;MTKNGGKIILIWPCPEDRSWLIAHGFQHVILPLHHEMYVRFRSLCTAIQCVRRFYAHKSDAMRYILTRHSTEIPFSVLGMNPPRDYCELRVRKV
;
A
#
# COMPACT_ATOMS: atom_id res chain seq x y z
N MET A 1 -21.08 5.00 2.37
CA MET A 1 -21.39 3.57 2.14
C MET A 1 -20.62 3.07 0.94
N THR A 2 -20.11 1.84 0.99
CA THR A 2 -19.45 1.17 -0.14
C THR A 2 -20.48 0.77 -1.21
N LYS A 3 -20.14 0.94 -2.48
CA LYS A 3 -21.04 0.63 -3.61
C LYS A 3 -21.22 -0.89 -3.76
N ASN A 4 -22.40 -1.32 -4.23
CA ASN A 4 -22.65 -2.72 -4.56
C ASN A 4 -21.66 -3.22 -5.61
N GLY A 5 -21.13 -4.43 -5.42
CA GLY A 5 -20.08 -5.02 -6.25
C GLY A 5 -18.68 -4.45 -5.99
N GLY A 6 -18.54 -3.44 -5.12
CA GLY A 6 -17.26 -2.89 -4.70
C GLY A 6 -16.46 -3.85 -3.83
N LYS A 7 -15.21 -3.49 -3.54
CA LYS A 7 -14.33 -4.23 -2.64
C LYS A 7 -13.89 -3.36 -1.47
N ILE A 8 -13.78 -3.96 -0.30
CA ILE A 8 -13.06 -3.41 0.86
C ILE A 8 -11.74 -4.15 0.94
N ILE A 9 -10.63 -3.42 1.01
CA ILE A 9 -9.28 -3.98 1.10
C ILE A 9 -8.66 -3.51 2.41
N LEU A 10 -8.19 -4.46 3.21
CA LEU A 10 -7.40 -4.23 4.43
C LEU A 10 -5.95 -4.61 4.12
N ILE A 11 -5.08 -3.61 4.04
CA ILE A 11 -3.65 -3.78 3.75
C ILE A 11 -2.91 -3.99 5.07
N TRP A 12 -1.94 -4.91 5.10
CA TRP A 12 -1.23 -5.33 6.32
C TRP A 12 -2.18 -5.76 7.45
N PRO A 13 -3.02 -6.78 7.23
CA PRO A 13 -3.88 -7.29 8.30
C PRO A 13 -3.02 -7.85 9.44
N CYS A 14 -3.32 -7.48 10.68
CA CYS A 14 -2.72 -8.11 11.84
C CYS A 14 -3.02 -9.62 11.82
N PRO A 15 -2.01 -10.50 12.01
CA PRO A 15 -2.23 -11.94 12.00
C PRO A 15 -3.32 -12.42 12.97
N GLU A 16 -3.44 -11.77 14.12
CA GLU A 16 -4.37 -12.10 15.20
C GLU A 16 -5.84 -11.87 14.77
N ASP A 17 -6.08 -10.91 13.88
CA ASP A 17 -7.43 -10.55 13.42
C ASP A 17 -7.92 -11.44 12.27
N ARG A 18 -7.06 -12.29 11.69
CA ARG A 18 -7.38 -13.06 10.47
C ARG A 18 -8.59 -13.96 10.64
N SER A 19 -8.68 -14.68 11.75
CA SER A 19 -9.82 -15.57 12.02
C SER A 19 -11.12 -14.79 12.11
N TRP A 20 -11.10 -13.62 12.75
CA TRP A 20 -12.25 -12.74 12.83
C TRP A 20 -12.64 -12.21 11.45
N LEU A 21 -11.67 -11.75 10.65
CA LEU A 21 -11.91 -11.26 9.29
C LEU A 21 -12.51 -12.34 8.39
N ILE A 22 -11.98 -13.56 8.42
CA ILE A 22 -12.51 -14.70 7.65
C ILE A 22 -13.95 -15.03 8.08
N ALA A 23 -14.24 -15.02 9.38
CA ALA A 23 -15.61 -15.22 9.89
C ALA A 23 -16.59 -14.15 9.41
N HIS A 24 -16.11 -12.95 9.06
CA HIS A 24 -16.90 -11.85 8.49
C HIS A 24 -16.87 -11.81 6.96
N GLY A 25 -16.41 -12.89 6.32
CA GLY A 25 -16.45 -13.07 4.87
C GLY A 25 -15.28 -12.42 4.11
N PHE A 26 -14.27 -11.91 4.81
CA PHE A 26 -13.03 -11.50 4.14
C PHE A 26 -12.26 -12.73 3.64
N GLN A 27 -11.62 -12.58 2.50
CA GLN A 27 -10.68 -13.54 1.95
C GLN A 27 -9.27 -13.01 2.14
N HIS A 28 -8.38 -13.81 2.71
CA HIS A 28 -6.96 -13.48 2.85
C HIS A 28 -6.25 -13.77 1.53
N VAL A 29 -5.49 -12.79 1.02
CA VAL A 29 -4.77 -12.88 -0.24
C VAL A 29 -3.29 -12.56 0.01
N ILE A 30 -2.43 -13.47 -0.42
CA ILE A 30 -0.97 -13.29 -0.38
C ILE A 30 -0.51 -12.75 -1.73
N LEU A 31 0.30 -11.70 -1.70
CA LEU A 31 0.86 -11.09 -2.90
C LEU A 31 2.14 -11.84 -3.33
N PRO A 32 2.30 -12.14 -4.63
CA PRO A 32 3.53 -12.72 -5.16
C PRO A 32 4.63 -11.65 -5.21
N LEU A 33 5.55 -11.66 -4.24
CA LEU A 33 6.64 -10.68 -4.10
C LEU A 33 7.88 -11.05 -4.93
N HIS A 34 7.71 -11.32 -6.22
CA HIS A 34 8.85 -11.67 -7.10
C HIS A 34 9.64 -10.44 -7.56
N HIS A 35 9.10 -9.24 -7.40
CA HIS A 35 9.68 -7.98 -7.87
C HIS A 35 9.54 -6.87 -6.83
N GLU A 36 10.40 -5.87 -6.93
CA GLU A 36 10.33 -4.66 -6.11
C GLU A 36 8.96 -3.98 -6.28
N MET A 37 8.32 -3.64 -5.16
CA MET A 37 7.06 -2.90 -5.18
C MET A 37 7.33 -1.41 -5.09
N TYR A 38 6.43 -0.63 -5.69
CA TYR A 38 6.56 0.82 -5.79
C TYR A 38 5.34 1.52 -5.22
N VAL A 39 5.58 2.63 -4.54
CA VAL A 39 4.55 3.64 -4.28
C VAL A 39 4.52 4.58 -5.47
N ARG A 40 3.34 4.73 -6.06
CA ARG A 40 3.10 5.58 -7.24
C ARG A 40 2.37 6.84 -6.82
N PHE A 41 2.97 7.98 -7.12
CA PHE A 41 2.35 9.29 -6.94
C PHE A 41 1.78 9.80 -8.26
N ARG A 42 0.72 10.61 -8.18
CA ARG A 42 0.09 11.20 -9.37
C ARG A 42 1.03 12.14 -10.14
N SER A 43 1.93 12.83 -9.44
CA SER A 43 2.85 13.80 -10.02
C SER A 43 4.12 13.92 -9.19
N LEU A 44 5.17 14.46 -9.79
CA LEU A 44 6.43 14.71 -9.09
C LEU A 44 6.26 15.69 -7.91
N CYS A 45 5.44 16.73 -8.11
CA CYS A 45 5.11 17.69 -7.06
C CYS A 45 4.43 17.00 -5.87
N THR A 46 3.45 16.11 -6.14
CA THR A 46 2.80 15.32 -5.10
C THR A 46 3.78 14.39 -4.40
N ALA A 47 4.68 13.73 -5.14
CA ALA A 47 5.70 12.85 -4.56
C ALA A 47 6.60 13.61 -3.57
N ILE A 48 7.10 14.80 -3.98
CA ILE A 48 7.93 15.67 -3.13
C ILE A 48 7.17 16.09 -1.87
N GLN A 49 5.91 16.53 -2.00
CA GLN A 49 5.09 16.95 -0.86
C GLN A 49 4.86 15.80 0.12
N CYS A 50 4.50 14.61 -0.37
CA CYS A 50 4.29 13.43 0.45
C CYS A 50 5.57 12.97 1.14
N VAL A 51 6.70 12.94 0.42
CA VAL A 51 8.00 12.55 1.01
C VAL A 51 8.47 13.53 2.06
N ARG A 52 8.32 14.84 1.85
CA ARG A 52 8.61 15.84 2.89
C ARG A 52 7.75 15.68 4.13
N ARG A 53 6.48 15.30 3.97
CA ARG A 53 5.53 15.28 5.08
C ARG A 53 5.57 13.98 5.88
N PHE A 54 5.64 12.84 5.20
CA PHE A 54 5.49 11.52 5.84
C PHE A 54 6.80 10.75 5.96
N TYR A 55 7.78 11.08 5.12
CA TYR A 55 9.07 10.39 5.04
C TYR A 55 10.24 11.34 5.29
N ALA A 56 10.02 12.44 6.03
CA ALA A 56 11.00 13.49 6.26
C ALA A 56 12.34 12.96 6.83
N HIS A 57 12.26 11.92 7.64
CA HIS A 57 13.40 11.26 8.30
C HIS A 57 14.15 10.27 7.37
N LYS A 58 13.67 10.05 6.14
CA LYS A 58 14.26 9.15 5.14
C LYS A 58 14.87 9.98 4.01
N SER A 59 16.12 10.42 4.21
CA SER A 59 16.83 11.26 3.24
C SER A 59 16.98 10.60 1.85
N ASP A 60 17.03 9.27 1.81
CA ASP A 60 17.14 8.50 0.57
C ASP A 60 15.93 8.63 -0.35
N ALA A 61 14.72 8.74 0.21
CA ALA A 61 13.49 8.92 -0.58
C ALA A 61 13.49 10.27 -1.32
N MET A 62 13.87 11.35 -0.62
CA MET A 62 13.97 12.67 -1.24
C MET A 62 15.09 12.69 -2.30
N ARG A 63 16.26 12.12 -1.97
CA ARG A 63 17.36 12.01 -2.93
C ARG A 63 16.95 11.23 -4.18
N TYR A 64 16.23 10.12 -4.02
CA TYR A 64 15.77 9.30 -5.13
C TYR A 64 14.84 10.07 -6.08
N ILE A 65 13.83 10.75 -5.54
CA ILE A 65 12.88 11.53 -6.36
C ILE A 65 13.60 12.62 -7.16
N LEU A 66 14.50 13.37 -6.51
CA LEU A 66 15.20 14.50 -7.14
C LEU A 66 16.22 14.04 -8.17
N THR A 67 16.88 12.89 -7.95
CA THR A 67 17.88 12.37 -8.91
C THR A 67 17.25 11.65 -10.09
N ARG A 68 16.18 10.87 -9.86
CA ARG A 68 15.52 10.07 -10.89
C ARG A 68 14.41 10.81 -11.62
N HIS A 69 13.93 11.94 -11.09
CA HIS A 69 12.74 12.64 -11.59
C HIS A 69 11.53 11.71 -11.76
N SER A 70 11.42 10.69 -10.90
CA SER A 70 10.39 9.65 -10.99
C SER A 70 9.24 9.91 -10.02
N THR A 71 8.02 9.56 -10.44
CA THR A 71 6.82 9.53 -9.60
C THR A 71 6.61 8.17 -8.92
N GLU A 72 7.49 7.21 -9.17
CA GLU A 72 7.47 5.88 -8.56
C GLU A 72 8.67 5.76 -7.62
N ILE A 73 8.41 5.37 -6.36
CA ILE A 73 9.46 5.17 -5.37
C ILE A 73 9.40 3.73 -4.88
N PRO A 74 10.50 2.97 -4.96
CA PRO A 74 10.59 1.64 -4.37
C PRO A 74 10.29 1.65 -2.87
N PHE A 75 9.63 0.63 -2.35
CA PHE A 75 9.43 0.47 -0.90
C PHE A 75 10.77 0.37 -0.14
N SER A 76 11.77 -0.28 -0.74
CA SER A 76 13.14 -0.35 -0.21
C SER A 76 13.76 1.04 0.02
N VAL A 77 13.53 1.98 -0.88
CA VAL A 77 14.01 3.38 -0.77
C VAL A 77 13.24 4.18 0.29
N LEU A 78 11.96 3.89 0.47
CA LEU A 78 11.17 4.46 1.58
C LEU A 78 11.57 3.88 2.94
N GLY A 79 12.34 2.79 2.97
CA GLY A 79 12.74 2.10 4.19
C GLY A 79 11.56 1.45 4.91
N MET A 80 10.56 1.00 4.16
CA MET A 80 9.39 0.28 4.66
C MET A 80 9.27 -1.08 3.95
N ASN A 81 8.75 -2.07 4.65
CA ASN A 81 8.39 -3.34 4.01
C ASN A 81 7.15 -3.12 3.13
N PRO A 82 7.11 -3.64 1.90
CA PRO A 82 5.90 -3.59 1.10
C PRO A 82 4.79 -4.49 1.70
N PRO A 83 3.52 -4.26 1.36
CA PRO A 83 2.43 -5.21 1.59
C PRO A 83 2.77 -6.59 1.07
N ARG A 84 2.76 -7.58 1.96
CA ARG A 84 2.94 -9.00 1.59
C ARG A 84 1.61 -9.68 1.35
N ASP A 85 0.56 -9.15 1.96
CA ASP A 85 -0.77 -9.69 1.97
C ASP A 85 -1.80 -8.59 2.24
N TYR A 86 -3.06 -8.94 1.95
CA TYR A 86 -4.22 -8.13 2.27
C TYR A 86 -5.43 -9.04 2.51
N CYS A 87 -6.44 -8.52 3.20
CA CYS A 87 -7.76 -9.14 3.27
C CYS A 87 -8.72 -8.37 2.37
N GLU A 88 -9.52 -9.08 1.56
CA GLU A 88 -10.55 -8.47 0.72
C GLU A 88 -11.95 -8.98 1.03
N LEU A 89 -12.93 -8.07 1.00
CA LEU A 89 -14.35 -8.40 1.07
C LEU A 89 -15.06 -7.79 -0.14
N ARG A 90 -15.80 -8.63 -0.88
CA ARG A 90 -16.67 -8.15 -1.96
C ARG A 90 -18.03 -7.79 -1.40
N VAL A 91 -18.42 -6.54 -1.58
CA VAL A 91 -19.71 -6.02 -1.11
C VAL A 91 -20.82 -6.58 -2.01
N ARG A 92 -21.66 -7.44 -1.44
CA ARG A 92 -22.88 -7.94 -2.07
C ARG A 92 -24.08 -7.22 -1.45
N LYS A 93 -25.13 -7.00 -2.24
CA LYS A 93 -26.44 -6.68 -1.67
C LYS A 93 -26.91 -7.90 -0.86
N VAL A 94 -27.31 -7.67 0.38
CA VAL A 94 -28.20 -8.56 1.14
C VAL A 94 -29.59 -8.43 0.55
#